data_AF-A0A5C6FDG1-F1
#
_entry.id   AF-A0A5C6FDG1-F1
#
_cell.length_a   1.000
_cell.length_b   1.000
_cell.length_c   1.000
_cell.angle_alpha   90.00
_cell.angle_beta   90.00
_cell.angle_gamma   90.00
#
_symmetry.space_group_name_H-M   'P 1'
#
loop_
_entity.id
_entity.type
_entity.pdbx_description
1 polymer ?
#
loop_
_entity_poly.entity_id
_entity_poly.type
_entity_poly.pdbx_seq_one_letter_code
_entity_poly.pdbx_strand_id
1 'polypeptide(L)'
;MGINISSFAAASAIVLFSVLGMSLSWASPTDKKADGGLDTHGTINGASELAARAYAVCEKADALVSQLDSMKDNPDKWSGKAISDMSGQLFQADRDAKHLTLMGEPAGADLAIQVSLLTKYLHDFAVAIRSTRQGQKLRQEFDVKLTRAKPKLQKFIEKAQGFFQAENYETFNKGMEAKGVELTSQLAFFTSKEAERYVLNYYSVLSQGTTKVSDVRRDQYVAQAKKAASVQAVPASEFASQARRVVSEIGTSAKAALADGAIGDASEAMAYLVSKWESASAGLIRASAIDFAFRLSDGSQIDGEMSQLKSDAQQAIVQLIDAAASSAQASSVRTLHAKMIDQISVVHRRMGNGSGQWVAECDAALIKLASKEAGFAEQVAAYRRATAEPLSWRQLFSAQQSKQVQATVKTATGLMAEKTEVQSSLRPSYHRSVPGPKTIAPTRLAEPSSWIMDEAGARLMGQRVFEPMARRLSPTSKVGMVPYAGNHYAAVALPVAADEQASDLKASLAIAGSQPPLTIEAADAISRSVLGDYEGFVAEVKGVTMESPITRFITLPDLAYLLVPLGELPDLENQSQAMQEICWRLDLQPLWADAKNFTVKSQ
;
A
#
# COMPACT_ATOMS: atom_id res chain seq x y z
N MET A 1 44.83 -3.86 42.82
CA MET A 1 45.19 -2.49 43.22
C MET A 1 44.47 -1.54 42.27
N GLY A 2 43.58 -0.68 42.79
CA GLY A 2 43.11 0.55 42.11
C GLY A 2 41.86 0.45 41.21
N ILE A 3 40.74 0.94 41.74
CA ILE A 3 39.49 1.31 41.03
C ILE A 3 39.55 2.80 40.64
N ASN A 4 39.02 3.18 39.47
CA ASN A 4 38.13 4.35 39.20
C ASN A 4 37.91 4.46 37.67
N ILE A 5 36.72 4.30 37.08
CA ILE A 5 35.42 5.02 37.15
C ILE A 5 35.44 6.42 36.50
N SER A 6 34.43 6.62 35.63
CA SER A 6 33.92 7.86 34.98
C SER A 6 34.59 8.22 33.64
N SER A 7 33.90 8.58 32.56
CA SER A 7 32.54 9.09 32.41
C SER A 7 31.97 8.87 30.99
N PHE A 8 30.69 8.51 30.94
CA PHE A 8 29.65 8.86 29.96
C PHE A 8 30.02 9.76 28.77
N ALA A 9 29.72 9.29 27.56
CA ALA A 9 29.08 10.08 26.52
C ALA A 9 28.17 9.16 25.70
N ALA A 10 26.86 9.38 25.84
CA ALA A 10 25.81 8.70 25.12
C ALA A 10 25.89 9.01 23.62
N ALA A 11 25.87 7.97 22.79
CA ALA A 11 25.61 8.07 21.36
C ALA A 11 24.56 7.03 20.98
N SER A 12 23.30 7.32 21.34
CA SER A 12 22.13 6.66 20.76
C SER A 12 21.97 7.18 19.34
N ALA A 13 22.59 6.50 18.39
CA ALA A 13 22.33 6.65 16.97
C ALA A 13 22.26 5.25 16.37
N ILE A 14 21.04 4.83 15.98
CA ILE A 14 20.71 4.04 14.78
C ILE A 14 19.18 4.02 14.72
N VAL A 15 18.61 4.92 13.92
CA VAL A 15 17.33 4.68 13.24
C VAL A 15 17.67 4.67 11.76
N LEU A 16 17.82 3.46 11.23
CA LEU A 16 17.96 3.18 9.81
C LEU A 16 17.01 2.01 9.54
N PHE A 17 15.75 2.32 9.26
CA PHE A 17 14.83 1.36 8.65
C PHE A 17 15.01 1.44 7.13
N SER A 18 16.08 0.80 6.67
CA SER A 18 16.18 0.25 5.32
C SER A 18 16.59 -1.21 5.50
N VAL A 19 15.65 -2.12 5.24
CA VAL A 19 15.83 -3.56 5.38
C VAL A 19 16.81 -4.04 4.32
N LEU A 20 18.11 -4.02 4.64
CA LEU A 20 19.09 -4.80 3.89
C LEU A 20 18.74 -6.28 4.07
N GLY A 21 18.19 -6.90 3.02
CA GLY A 21 18.17 -8.36 2.88
C GLY A 21 16.83 -9.03 2.54
N MET A 22 15.76 -8.29 2.32
CA MET A 22 14.58 -8.85 1.64
C MET A 22 14.32 -8.00 0.41
N SER A 23 14.18 -8.62 -0.75
CA SER A 23 13.59 -8.00 -1.93
C SER A 23 12.12 -7.68 -1.62
N LEU A 24 11.91 -6.69 -0.77
CA LEU A 24 10.63 -6.03 -0.56
C LEU A 24 10.27 -5.42 -1.92
N SER A 25 9.15 -5.83 -2.49
CA SER A 25 8.63 -5.27 -3.72
C SER A 25 8.48 -3.76 -3.57
N TRP A 26 9.13 -3.06 -4.50
CA TRP A 26 9.29 -1.61 -4.52
C TRP A 26 7.97 -0.95 -4.94
N ALA A 27 7.45 -0.02 -4.14
CA ALA A 27 6.26 0.73 -4.49
C ALA A 27 6.11 1.98 -3.60
N SER A 28 6.69 3.12 -4.02
CA SER A 28 6.29 4.50 -3.68
C SER A 28 7.44 5.48 -4.01
N PRO A 29 7.15 6.76 -4.32
CA PRO A 29 8.17 7.82 -4.37
C PRO A 29 9.07 7.79 -3.13
N THR A 30 8.47 7.58 -1.97
CA THR A 30 9.09 7.91 -0.68
C THR A 30 9.90 6.79 -0.02
N ASP A 31 10.04 5.62 -0.66
CA ASP A 31 11.00 4.60 -0.20
C ASP A 31 12.43 4.93 -0.65
N LYS A 32 12.60 5.70 -1.73
CA LYS A 32 13.90 6.01 -2.33
C LYS A 32 14.15 7.51 -2.53
N LYS A 33 13.11 8.32 -2.77
CA LYS A 33 13.18 9.75 -3.10
C LYS A 33 11.90 10.48 -2.69
N ALA A 34 11.93 11.19 -1.56
CA ALA A 34 10.75 11.93 -1.07
C ALA A 34 10.16 12.93 -2.09
N ASP A 35 10.98 13.38 -3.03
CA ASP A 35 10.66 14.28 -4.14
C ASP A 35 10.23 13.58 -5.45
N GLY A 36 10.23 12.24 -5.48
CA GLY A 36 9.82 11.45 -6.63
C GLY A 36 8.31 11.48 -6.89
N GLY A 37 7.91 11.04 -8.08
CA GLY A 37 6.49 10.81 -8.43
C GLY A 37 5.98 9.44 -7.99
N LEU A 38 4.66 9.22 -8.12
CA LEU A 38 4.05 7.91 -7.82
C LEU A 38 4.66 6.76 -8.65
N ASP A 39 4.93 5.63 -7.99
CA ASP A 39 5.42 4.38 -8.60
C ASP A 39 4.33 3.65 -9.40
N THR A 40 4.77 2.81 -10.34
CA THR A 40 3.91 1.94 -11.17
C THR A 40 3.82 0.52 -10.61
N HIS A 41 2.66 -0.12 -10.73
CA HIS A 41 2.49 -1.54 -10.35
C HIS A 41 2.91 -2.51 -11.46
N GLY A 42 2.94 -2.09 -12.73
CA GLY A 42 3.55 -2.84 -13.81
C GLY A 42 2.75 -4.06 -14.27
N THR A 43 1.43 -4.08 -14.08
CA THR A 43 0.57 -5.16 -14.60
C THR A 43 0.62 -5.22 -16.12
N ILE A 44 0.81 -4.05 -16.77
CA ILE A 44 1.00 -3.92 -18.21
C ILE A 44 2.48 -3.61 -18.49
N ASN A 45 3.09 -4.41 -19.37
CA ASN A 45 4.48 -4.20 -19.78
C ASN A 45 4.69 -2.81 -20.39
N GLY A 46 5.79 -2.14 -20.04
CA GLY A 46 6.12 -0.81 -20.54
C GLY A 46 5.62 0.36 -19.68
N ALA A 47 4.82 0.09 -18.64
CA ALA A 47 4.30 1.12 -17.75
C ALA A 47 5.41 1.88 -17.01
N SER A 48 6.39 1.17 -16.44
CA SER A 48 7.50 1.80 -15.71
C SER A 48 8.36 2.70 -16.60
N GLU A 49 8.69 2.26 -17.82
CA GLU A 49 9.46 3.06 -18.78
C GLU A 49 8.68 4.30 -19.26
N LEU A 50 7.37 4.16 -19.44
CA LEU A 50 6.48 5.23 -19.82
C LEU A 50 6.38 6.30 -18.71
N ALA A 51 6.19 5.88 -17.46
CA ALA A 51 6.16 6.76 -16.30
C ALA A 51 7.50 7.48 -16.09
N ALA A 52 8.62 6.74 -16.13
CA ALA A 52 9.96 7.34 -15.98
C ALA A 52 10.24 8.40 -17.05
N ARG A 53 9.84 8.15 -18.31
CA ARG A 53 9.97 9.14 -19.39
C ARG A 53 9.13 10.39 -19.11
N ALA A 54 7.89 10.24 -18.69
CA ALA A 54 6.98 11.35 -18.44
C ALA A 54 7.43 12.20 -17.24
N TYR A 55 7.83 11.58 -16.12
CA TYR A 55 8.39 12.32 -14.98
C TYR A 55 9.67 13.07 -15.35
N ALA A 56 10.56 12.47 -16.15
CA ALA A 56 11.76 13.16 -16.62
C ALA A 56 11.46 14.39 -17.49
N VAL A 57 10.32 14.43 -18.20
CA VAL A 57 9.85 15.64 -18.89
C VAL A 57 9.36 16.67 -17.89
N CYS A 58 8.57 16.26 -16.89
CA CYS A 58 8.10 17.15 -15.84
C CYS A 58 9.25 17.78 -15.05
N GLU A 59 10.26 17.01 -14.65
CA GLU A 59 11.47 17.52 -13.97
C GLU A 59 12.19 18.60 -14.79
N LYS A 60 12.35 18.38 -16.11
CA LYS A 60 12.95 19.37 -17.01
C LYS A 60 12.08 20.63 -17.15
N ALA A 61 10.77 20.45 -17.23
CA ALA A 61 9.83 21.56 -17.33
C ALA A 61 9.82 22.39 -16.04
N ASP A 62 9.83 21.74 -14.88
CA ASP A 62 9.91 22.35 -13.55
C ASP A 62 11.17 23.19 -13.39
N ALA A 63 12.33 22.63 -13.77
CA ALA A 63 13.61 23.35 -13.77
C ALA A 63 13.58 24.58 -14.70
N LEU A 64 13.00 24.47 -15.90
CA LEU A 64 12.85 25.59 -16.82
C LEU A 64 11.92 26.68 -16.26
N VAL A 65 10.77 26.30 -15.73
CA VAL A 65 9.79 27.22 -15.13
C VAL A 65 10.40 27.96 -13.95
N SER A 66 11.11 27.25 -13.06
CA SER A 66 11.88 27.83 -11.96
C SER A 66 12.91 28.86 -12.44
N GLN A 67 13.67 28.50 -13.48
CA GLN A 67 14.66 29.40 -14.07
C GLN A 67 14.00 30.68 -14.64
N LEU A 68 12.89 30.54 -15.37
CA LEU A 68 12.17 31.68 -15.96
C LEU A 68 11.60 32.62 -14.88
N ASP A 69 11.00 32.05 -13.82
CA ASP A 69 10.46 32.82 -12.69
C ASP A 69 11.53 33.63 -11.96
N SER A 70 12.73 33.06 -11.77
CA SER A 70 13.85 33.76 -11.14
C SER A 70 14.31 35.02 -11.91
N MET A 71 13.98 35.10 -13.20
CA MET A 71 14.31 36.21 -14.10
C MET A 71 13.06 36.97 -14.57
N LYS A 72 11.95 36.89 -13.84
CA LYS A 72 10.66 37.45 -14.30
C LYS A 72 10.64 38.94 -14.61
N ASP A 73 11.54 39.70 -13.99
CA ASP A 73 11.69 41.14 -14.24
C ASP A 73 12.49 41.44 -15.51
N ASN A 74 13.03 40.41 -16.19
CA ASN A 74 13.77 40.56 -17.45
C ASN A 74 13.37 39.51 -18.51
N PRO A 75 12.15 39.62 -19.08
CA PRO A 75 11.66 38.70 -20.11
C PRO A 75 12.54 38.61 -21.37
N ASP A 76 13.32 39.65 -21.68
CA ASP A 76 14.23 39.69 -22.83
C ASP A 76 15.39 38.67 -22.73
N LYS A 77 15.66 38.14 -21.55
CA LYS A 77 16.69 37.11 -21.32
C LYS A 77 16.16 35.68 -21.43
N TRP A 78 14.85 35.50 -21.53
CA TRP A 78 14.25 34.18 -21.60
C TRP A 78 14.49 33.50 -22.96
N SER A 79 14.69 32.19 -22.95
CA SER A 79 14.82 31.42 -24.19
C SER A 79 13.45 31.02 -24.73
N GLY A 80 12.94 31.77 -25.71
CA GLY A 80 11.72 31.39 -26.43
C GLY A 80 11.84 30.02 -27.10
N LYS A 81 13.02 29.64 -27.61
CA LYS A 81 13.22 28.29 -28.15
C LYS A 81 13.01 27.21 -27.08
N ALA A 82 13.54 27.40 -25.87
CA ALA A 82 13.34 26.44 -24.78
C ALA A 82 11.86 26.34 -24.36
N ILE A 83 11.15 27.47 -24.28
CA ILE A 83 9.71 27.50 -23.99
C ILE A 83 8.91 26.73 -25.05
N SER A 84 9.22 26.99 -26.33
CA SER A 84 8.61 26.30 -27.47
C SER A 84 8.88 24.80 -27.45
N ASP A 85 10.15 24.38 -27.33
CA ASP A 85 10.54 22.97 -27.33
C ASP A 85 9.94 22.23 -26.11
N MET A 86 9.84 22.88 -24.95
CA MET A 86 9.23 22.30 -23.75
C MET A 86 7.70 22.18 -23.87
N SER A 87 7.03 23.12 -24.53
CA SER A 87 5.58 23.04 -24.77
C SER A 87 5.21 21.78 -25.57
N GLY A 88 6.02 21.41 -26.57
CA GLY A 88 5.85 20.17 -27.32
C GLY A 88 6.11 18.92 -26.48
N GLN A 89 7.11 18.93 -25.59
CA GLN A 89 7.39 17.80 -24.69
C GLN A 89 6.28 17.61 -23.65
N LEU A 90 5.74 18.69 -23.07
CA LEU A 90 4.61 18.62 -22.15
C LEU A 90 3.33 18.10 -22.84
N PHE A 91 3.13 18.41 -24.12
CA PHE A 91 2.07 17.77 -24.91
C PHE A 91 2.24 16.25 -24.98
N GLN A 92 3.45 15.74 -25.21
CA GLN A 92 3.69 14.29 -25.18
C GLN A 92 3.49 13.71 -23.77
N ALA A 93 3.94 14.41 -22.73
CA ALA A 93 3.77 13.95 -21.34
C ALA A 93 2.29 13.85 -20.93
N ASP A 94 1.42 14.76 -21.37
CA ASP A 94 -0.04 14.66 -21.17
C ASP A 94 -0.63 13.40 -21.83
N ARG A 95 -0.12 13.04 -23.02
CA ARG A 95 -0.53 11.81 -23.72
C ARG A 95 -0.05 10.56 -23.00
N ASP A 96 1.20 10.56 -22.57
CA ASP A 96 1.81 9.47 -21.81
C ASP A 96 1.08 9.27 -20.47
N ALA A 97 0.71 10.34 -19.76
CA ALA A 97 -0.08 10.31 -18.54
C ALA A 97 -1.45 9.64 -18.74
N LYS A 98 -2.18 10.03 -19.81
CA LYS A 98 -3.46 9.39 -20.17
C LYS A 98 -3.29 7.92 -20.52
N HIS A 99 -2.19 7.58 -21.18
CA HIS A 99 -1.88 6.19 -21.52
C HIS A 99 -1.60 5.35 -20.27
N LEU A 100 -0.86 5.89 -19.29
CA LEU A 100 -0.67 5.24 -17.98
C LEU A 100 -2.00 4.99 -17.26
N THR A 101 -2.92 5.95 -17.27
CA THR A 101 -4.25 5.76 -16.69
C THR A 101 -5.02 4.61 -17.37
N LEU A 102 -4.87 4.43 -18.69
CA LEU A 102 -5.45 3.28 -19.41
C LEU A 102 -4.79 1.96 -19.01
N MET A 103 -3.51 1.98 -18.62
CA MET A 103 -2.80 0.83 -18.07
C MET A 103 -3.13 0.56 -16.58
N GLY A 104 -4.11 1.27 -16.00
CA GLY A 104 -4.49 1.12 -14.60
C GLY A 104 -3.52 1.78 -13.60
N GLU A 105 -2.57 2.57 -14.08
CA GLU A 105 -1.46 3.09 -13.27
C GLU A 105 -1.82 4.43 -12.59
N PRO A 106 -1.79 4.51 -11.24
CA PRO A 106 -2.03 5.76 -10.49
C PRO A 106 -1.04 6.88 -10.83
N ALA A 107 0.19 6.52 -11.23
CA ALA A 107 1.20 7.48 -11.70
C ALA A 107 0.68 8.37 -12.85
N GLY A 108 -0.25 7.87 -13.67
CA GLY A 108 -0.87 8.69 -14.72
C GLY A 108 -1.68 9.87 -14.17
N ALA A 109 -2.33 9.72 -13.01
CA ALA A 109 -3.10 10.80 -12.39
C ALA A 109 -2.20 11.90 -11.81
N ASP A 110 -1.10 11.50 -11.14
CA ASP A 110 -0.08 12.42 -10.63
C ASP A 110 0.56 13.22 -11.77
N LEU A 111 1.01 12.52 -12.83
CA LEU A 111 1.56 13.14 -14.03
C LEU A 111 0.58 14.09 -14.71
N ALA A 112 -0.71 13.73 -14.80
CA ALA A 112 -1.72 14.62 -15.40
C ALA A 112 -1.86 15.94 -14.63
N ILE A 113 -1.81 15.89 -13.29
CA ILE A 113 -1.83 17.09 -12.44
C ILE A 113 -0.58 17.93 -12.68
N GLN A 114 0.60 17.30 -12.65
CA GLN A 114 1.88 17.98 -12.82
C GLN A 114 2.04 18.61 -14.21
N VAL A 115 1.69 17.89 -15.28
CA VAL A 115 1.76 18.38 -16.66
C VAL A 115 0.79 19.54 -16.87
N SER A 116 -0.43 19.45 -16.36
CA SER A 116 -1.43 20.54 -16.45
C SER A 116 -0.92 21.81 -15.79
N LEU A 117 -0.34 21.68 -14.60
CA LEU A 117 0.23 22.79 -13.85
C LEU A 117 1.41 23.45 -14.57
N LEU A 118 2.39 22.65 -15.01
CA LEU A 118 3.57 23.15 -15.70
C LEU A 118 3.22 23.77 -17.07
N THR A 119 2.25 23.21 -17.79
CA THR A 119 1.75 23.76 -19.06
C THR A 119 1.15 25.14 -18.85
N LYS A 120 0.37 25.34 -17.78
CA LYS A 120 -0.20 26.65 -17.44
C LYS A 120 0.91 27.69 -17.21
N TYR A 121 1.89 27.38 -16.37
CA TYR A 121 2.99 28.32 -16.10
C TYR A 121 3.84 28.63 -17.32
N LEU A 122 4.15 27.61 -18.11
CA LEU A 122 4.91 27.78 -19.34
C LEU A 122 4.15 28.66 -20.35
N HIS A 123 2.82 28.53 -20.41
CA HIS A 123 1.98 29.40 -21.23
C HIS A 123 2.03 30.86 -20.79
N ASP A 124 1.97 31.14 -19.47
CA ASP A 124 2.07 32.51 -18.95
C ASP A 124 3.40 33.17 -19.35
N PHE A 125 4.51 32.42 -19.28
CA PHE A 125 5.81 32.89 -19.76
C PHE A 125 5.84 33.09 -21.29
N ALA A 126 5.20 32.20 -22.05
CA ALA A 126 5.09 32.35 -23.51
C ALA A 126 4.28 33.59 -23.91
N VAL A 127 3.22 33.93 -23.15
CA VAL A 127 2.43 35.15 -23.36
C VAL A 127 3.27 36.39 -23.03
N ALA A 128 4.04 36.35 -21.95
CA ALA A 128 4.89 37.46 -21.53
C ALA A 128 6.05 37.71 -22.51
N ILE A 129 6.75 36.66 -22.99
CA ILE A 129 7.85 36.85 -23.95
C ILE A 129 7.37 37.37 -25.31
N ARG A 130 6.11 37.16 -25.67
CA ARG A 130 5.53 37.58 -26.96
C ARG A 130 5.64 39.09 -27.21
N SER A 131 5.64 39.91 -26.16
CA SER A 131 5.76 41.38 -26.29
C SER A 131 7.21 41.85 -26.52
N THR A 132 8.20 41.00 -26.24
CA THR A 132 9.63 41.29 -26.43
C THR A 132 10.03 41.28 -27.91
N ARG A 133 11.17 41.91 -28.23
CA ARG A 133 11.72 41.89 -29.61
C ARG A 133 12.04 40.47 -30.08
N GLN A 134 12.60 39.63 -29.20
CA GLN A 134 12.92 38.24 -29.52
C GLN A 134 11.66 37.40 -29.73
N GLY A 135 10.67 37.53 -28.85
CA GLY A 135 9.40 36.82 -28.98
C GLY A 135 8.63 37.21 -30.24
N GLN A 136 8.63 38.50 -30.61
CA GLN A 136 8.04 38.96 -31.88
C GLN A 136 8.74 38.34 -33.09
N LYS A 137 10.07 38.27 -33.09
CA LYS A 137 10.85 37.65 -34.17
C LYS A 137 10.54 36.15 -34.30
N LEU A 138 10.52 35.41 -33.20
CA LEU A 138 10.19 33.98 -33.18
C LEU A 138 8.75 33.74 -33.65
N ARG A 139 7.81 34.59 -33.21
CA ARG A 139 6.41 34.50 -33.63
C ARG A 139 6.25 34.74 -35.13
N GLN A 140 6.93 35.74 -35.70
CA GLN A 140 6.92 35.98 -37.15
C GLN A 140 7.54 34.80 -37.92
N GLU A 141 8.63 34.23 -37.43
CA GLU A 141 9.25 33.04 -38.02
C GLU A 141 8.27 31.85 -38.04
N PHE A 142 7.61 31.58 -36.91
CA PHE A 142 6.62 30.52 -36.82
C PHE A 142 5.36 30.80 -37.64
N ASP A 143 4.90 32.06 -37.73
CA ASP A 143 3.77 32.44 -38.59
C ASP A 143 4.06 32.10 -40.07
N VAL A 144 5.24 32.48 -40.57
CA VAL A 144 5.67 32.15 -41.94
C VAL A 144 5.78 30.63 -42.11
N LYS A 145 6.38 29.93 -41.14
CA LYS A 145 6.59 28.48 -41.19
C LYS A 145 5.25 27.71 -41.19
N LEU A 146 4.35 28.04 -40.27
CA LEU A 146 3.03 27.41 -40.13
C LEU A 146 2.15 27.68 -41.35
N THR A 147 2.17 28.92 -41.86
CA THR A 147 1.43 29.29 -43.09
C THR A 147 1.90 28.46 -44.28
N ARG A 148 3.23 28.33 -44.48
CA ARG A 148 3.80 27.50 -45.56
C ARG A 148 3.57 26.01 -45.35
N ALA A 149 3.48 25.55 -44.10
CA ALA A 149 3.27 24.15 -43.76
C ALA A 149 1.82 23.69 -43.91
N LYS A 150 0.85 24.61 -44.02
CA LYS A 150 -0.59 24.31 -44.06
C LYS A 150 -0.99 23.26 -45.12
N PRO A 151 -0.53 23.30 -46.38
CA PRO A 151 -0.83 22.25 -47.36
C PRO A 151 -0.25 20.88 -46.99
N LYS A 152 0.94 20.86 -46.35
CA LYS A 152 1.56 19.61 -45.87
C LYS A 152 0.81 19.05 -44.67
N LEU A 153 0.32 19.91 -43.78
CA LEU A 153 -0.52 19.51 -42.65
C LEU A 153 -1.84 18.90 -43.14
N GLN A 154 -2.50 19.52 -44.14
CA GLN A 154 -3.72 18.97 -44.74
C GLN A 154 -3.50 17.55 -45.30
N LYS A 155 -2.45 17.35 -46.11
CA LYS A 155 -2.08 16.03 -46.64
C LYS A 155 -1.75 15.02 -45.53
N PHE A 156 -1.11 15.48 -44.45
CA PHE A 156 -0.84 14.64 -43.30
C PHE A 156 -2.13 14.20 -42.61
N ILE A 157 -3.08 15.11 -42.40
CA ILE A 157 -4.38 14.80 -41.78
C ILE A 157 -5.14 13.79 -42.63
N GLU A 158 -5.20 13.98 -43.95
CA GLU A 158 -5.83 13.03 -44.88
C GLU A 158 -5.19 11.64 -44.80
N LYS A 159 -3.85 11.58 -44.76
CA LYS A 159 -3.11 10.32 -44.60
C LYS A 159 -3.40 9.66 -43.24
N ALA A 160 -3.45 10.45 -42.16
CA ALA A 160 -3.79 9.95 -40.83
C ALA A 160 -5.22 9.41 -40.80
N GLN A 161 -6.19 10.13 -41.36
CA GLN A 161 -7.57 9.64 -41.51
C GLN A 161 -7.64 8.35 -42.32
N GLY A 162 -6.80 8.20 -43.35
CA GLY A 162 -6.64 6.92 -44.07
C GLY A 162 -6.19 5.78 -43.17
N PHE A 163 -5.19 5.98 -42.30
CA PHE A 163 -4.79 4.98 -41.30
C PHE A 163 -5.91 4.68 -40.29
N PHE A 164 -6.66 5.70 -39.87
CA PHE A 164 -7.78 5.55 -38.96
C PHE A 164 -8.92 4.72 -39.58
N GLN A 165 -9.28 4.99 -40.83
CA GLN A 165 -10.30 4.24 -41.58
C GLN A 165 -9.87 2.80 -41.87
N ALA A 166 -8.57 2.57 -42.07
CA ALA A 166 -8.00 1.23 -42.23
C ALA A 166 -7.76 0.50 -40.89
N GLU A 167 -8.28 1.03 -39.78
CA GLU A 167 -8.14 0.48 -38.42
C GLU A 167 -6.69 0.32 -37.94
N ASN A 168 -5.73 1.00 -38.58
CA ASN A 168 -4.33 1.03 -38.17
C ASN A 168 -4.12 2.11 -37.09
N TYR A 169 -4.77 1.90 -35.94
CA TYR A 169 -4.89 2.87 -34.85
C TYR A 169 -3.54 3.23 -34.21
N GLU A 170 -2.60 2.30 -34.12
CA GLU A 170 -1.27 2.58 -33.54
C GLU A 170 -0.42 3.47 -34.46
N THR A 171 -0.45 3.22 -35.78
CA THR A 171 0.26 4.09 -36.74
C THR A 171 -0.38 5.48 -36.78
N PHE A 172 -1.73 5.53 -36.74
CA PHE A 172 -2.47 6.78 -36.58
C PHE A 172 -2.02 7.54 -35.33
N ASN A 173 -2.06 6.90 -34.16
CA ASN A 173 -1.80 7.56 -32.87
C ASN A 173 -0.36 8.08 -32.80
N LYS A 174 0.64 7.26 -33.12
CA LYS A 174 2.06 7.67 -33.12
C LYS A 174 2.33 8.81 -34.10
N GLY A 175 1.74 8.74 -35.30
CA GLY A 175 1.88 9.79 -36.30
C GLY A 175 1.27 11.11 -35.83
N MET A 176 0.06 11.06 -35.29
CA MET A 176 -0.63 12.23 -34.76
C MET A 176 0.15 12.82 -33.58
N GLU A 177 0.54 12.04 -32.57
CA GLU A 177 1.29 12.52 -31.42
C GLU A 177 2.61 13.20 -31.82
N ALA A 178 3.40 12.60 -32.71
CA ALA A 178 4.62 13.22 -33.22
C ALA A 178 4.35 14.55 -33.92
N LYS A 179 3.25 14.65 -34.69
CA LYS A 179 2.85 15.92 -35.31
C LYS A 179 2.34 16.93 -34.29
N GLY A 180 1.70 16.47 -33.22
CA GLY A 180 1.21 17.28 -32.11
C GLY A 180 2.32 17.91 -31.30
N VAL A 181 3.42 17.19 -31.07
CA VAL A 181 4.65 17.75 -30.47
C VAL A 181 5.18 18.90 -31.32
N GLU A 182 5.36 18.67 -32.64
CA GLU A 182 5.86 19.70 -33.56
C GLU A 182 4.94 20.93 -33.62
N LEU A 183 3.63 20.69 -33.71
CA LEU A 183 2.62 21.74 -33.84
C LEU A 183 2.50 22.55 -32.54
N THR A 184 2.43 21.89 -31.39
CA THR A 184 2.34 22.56 -30.08
C THR A 184 3.59 23.39 -29.79
N SER A 185 4.78 22.90 -30.13
CA SER A 185 6.00 23.71 -30.01
C SER A 185 5.90 25.00 -30.82
N GLN A 186 5.49 24.92 -32.09
CA GLN A 186 5.40 26.10 -32.97
C GLN A 186 4.27 27.05 -32.57
N LEU A 187 3.23 26.54 -31.89
CA LEU A 187 2.07 27.32 -31.45
C LEU A 187 2.23 27.97 -30.08
N ALA A 188 3.31 27.70 -29.34
CA ALA A 188 3.51 28.16 -27.97
C ALA A 188 3.31 29.69 -27.77
N PHE A 189 3.58 30.50 -28.80
CA PHE A 189 3.50 31.98 -28.75
C PHE A 189 2.21 32.57 -29.34
N PHE A 190 1.24 31.74 -29.69
CA PHE A 190 -0.03 32.14 -30.27
C PHE A 190 -1.13 31.99 -29.23
N THR A 191 -2.10 32.92 -29.21
CA THR A 191 -3.33 32.70 -28.44
C THR A 191 -4.13 31.56 -29.05
N SER A 192 -5.05 30.95 -28.30
CA SER A 192 -5.92 29.89 -28.82
C SER A 192 -6.65 30.30 -30.12
N LYS A 193 -7.16 31.54 -30.17
CA LYS A 193 -7.83 32.10 -31.36
C LYS A 193 -6.89 32.28 -32.56
N GLU A 194 -5.62 32.56 -32.32
CA GLU A 194 -4.63 32.70 -33.40
C GLU A 194 -4.17 31.33 -33.88
N ALA A 195 -3.98 30.38 -32.96
CA ALA A 195 -3.60 29.00 -33.25
C ALA A 195 -4.61 28.30 -34.17
N GLU A 196 -5.91 28.57 -34.00
CA GLU A 196 -7.01 28.06 -34.83
C GLU A 196 -6.78 28.25 -36.34
N ARG A 197 -6.05 29.30 -36.75
CA ARG A 197 -5.78 29.60 -38.16
C ARG A 197 -4.84 28.61 -38.84
N TYR A 198 -4.00 27.94 -38.04
CA TYR A 198 -2.93 27.06 -38.51
C TYR A 198 -3.25 25.58 -38.31
N VAL A 199 -4.06 25.23 -37.32
CA VAL A 199 -4.30 23.84 -36.89
C VAL A 199 -5.27 23.07 -37.78
N LEU A 200 -6.01 23.74 -38.68
CA LEU A 200 -7.06 23.12 -39.50
C LEU A 200 -8.03 22.33 -38.59
N ASN A 201 -8.36 21.09 -38.93
CA ASN A 201 -9.14 20.16 -38.09
C ASN A 201 -8.26 19.16 -37.31
N TYR A 202 -6.95 19.42 -37.18
CA TYR A 202 -5.99 18.50 -36.55
C TYR A 202 -6.43 17.99 -35.18
N TYR A 203 -6.78 18.89 -34.25
CA TYR A 203 -7.18 18.50 -32.89
C TYR A 203 -8.51 17.75 -32.85
N SER A 204 -9.42 18.03 -33.79
CA SER A 204 -10.67 17.27 -33.93
C SER A 204 -10.39 15.82 -34.35
N VAL A 205 -9.53 15.63 -35.37
CA VAL A 205 -9.11 14.30 -35.82
C VAL A 205 -8.34 13.56 -34.72
N LEU A 206 -7.42 14.24 -34.03
CA LEU A 206 -6.70 13.66 -32.89
C LEU A 206 -7.66 13.21 -31.79
N SER A 207 -8.66 14.03 -31.44
CA SER A 207 -9.63 13.72 -30.39
C SER A 207 -10.45 12.49 -30.74
N GLN A 208 -10.99 12.41 -31.97
CA GLN A 208 -11.76 11.26 -32.44
C GLN A 208 -10.94 9.98 -32.40
N GLY A 209 -9.71 10.05 -32.92
CA GLY A 209 -8.83 8.89 -32.91
C GLY A 209 -8.33 8.51 -31.53
N THR A 210 -8.11 9.48 -30.63
CA THR A 210 -7.75 9.21 -29.22
C THR A 210 -8.81 8.37 -28.53
N THR A 211 -10.09 8.71 -28.69
CA THR A 211 -11.19 7.94 -28.10
C THR A 211 -11.13 6.50 -28.57
N LYS A 212 -11.04 6.28 -29.89
CA LYS A 212 -11.02 4.92 -30.45
C LYS A 212 -9.77 4.12 -30.09
N VAL A 213 -8.59 4.75 -30.11
CA VAL A 213 -7.33 4.13 -29.66
C VAL A 213 -7.42 3.75 -28.19
N SER A 214 -8.02 4.62 -27.36
CA SER A 214 -8.22 4.34 -25.94
C SER A 214 -9.15 3.15 -25.71
N ASP A 215 -10.22 3.02 -26.50
CA ASP A 215 -11.13 1.87 -26.42
C ASP A 215 -10.40 0.57 -26.78
N VAL A 216 -9.68 0.55 -27.90
CA VAL A 216 -8.91 -0.63 -28.34
C VAL A 216 -7.84 -1.03 -27.30
N ARG A 217 -7.10 -0.05 -26.78
CA ARG A 217 -6.10 -0.29 -25.72
C ARG A 217 -6.74 -0.76 -24.43
N ARG A 218 -7.88 -0.18 -24.04
CA ARG A 218 -8.62 -0.60 -22.84
C ARG A 218 -9.03 -2.07 -22.96
N ASP A 219 -9.58 -2.51 -24.09
CA ASP A 219 -9.93 -3.91 -24.31
C ASP A 219 -8.70 -4.83 -24.18
N GLN A 220 -7.58 -4.45 -24.77
CA GLN A 220 -6.32 -5.20 -24.68
C GLN A 220 -5.76 -5.27 -23.25
N TYR A 221 -5.80 -4.17 -22.50
CA TYR A 221 -5.28 -4.11 -21.14
C TYR A 221 -6.21 -4.79 -20.13
N VAL A 222 -7.53 -4.67 -20.31
CA VAL A 222 -8.53 -5.43 -19.54
C VAL A 222 -8.33 -6.94 -19.71
N ALA A 223 -8.06 -7.42 -20.92
CA ALA A 223 -7.79 -8.84 -21.14
C ALA A 223 -6.50 -9.31 -20.43
N GLN A 224 -5.44 -8.49 -20.45
CA GLN A 224 -4.19 -8.78 -19.73
C GLN A 224 -4.38 -8.73 -18.22
N ALA A 225 -5.11 -7.74 -17.71
CA ALA A 225 -5.43 -7.58 -16.30
C ALA A 225 -6.28 -8.75 -15.77
N LYS A 226 -7.30 -9.20 -16.52
CA LYS A 226 -8.08 -10.41 -16.17
C LYS A 226 -7.18 -11.63 -16.02
N LYS A 227 -6.27 -11.85 -16.99
CA LYS A 227 -5.31 -12.95 -16.93
C LYS A 227 -4.40 -12.83 -15.68
N ALA A 228 -3.90 -11.63 -15.39
CA ALA A 228 -3.06 -11.39 -14.22
C ALA A 228 -3.81 -11.66 -12.91
N ALA A 229 -5.04 -11.15 -12.76
CA ALA A 229 -5.88 -11.37 -11.59
C ALA A 229 -6.18 -12.87 -11.39
N SER A 230 -6.54 -13.61 -12.44
CA SER A 230 -6.80 -15.05 -12.35
C SER A 230 -5.56 -15.84 -11.91
N VAL A 231 -4.35 -15.45 -12.36
CA VAL A 231 -3.11 -16.09 -11.90
C VAL A 231 -2.88 -15.86 -10.41
N GLN A 232 -3.18 -14.67 -9.90
CA GLN A 232 -3.04 -14.36 -8.47
C GLN A 232 -4.06 -15.12 -7.59
N ALA A 233 -5.25 -15.42 -8.11
CA ALA A 233 -6.31 -16.12 -7.38
C ALA A 233 -6.14 -17.65 -7.31
N VAL A 234 -5.21 -18.25 -8.07
CA VAL A 234 -5.00 -19.71 -8.11
C VAL A 234 -4.87 -20.36 -6.71
N PRO A 235 -4.05 -19.85 -5.78
CA PRO A 235 -3.88 -20.49 -4.48
C PRO A 235 -5.19 -20.58 -3.67
N ALA A 236 -6.09 -19.60 -3.82
CA ALA A 236 -7.39 -19.62 -3.18
C ALA A 236 -8.30 -20.72 -3.77
N SER A 237 -8.27 -20.90 -5.09
CA SER A 237 -9.06 -21.95 -5.76
C SER A 237 -8.61 -23.38 -5.38
N GLU A 238 -7.33 -23.56 -5.06
CA GLU A 238 -6.76 -24.88 -4.70
C GLU A 238 -6.91 -25.21 -3.20
N PHE A 239 -7.12 -24.19 -2.35
CA PHE A 239 -7.07 -24.31 -0.90
C PHE A 239 -7.99 -25.41 -0.35
N ALA A 240 -9.27 -25.39 -0.73
CA ALA A 240 -10.26 -26.34 -0.21
C ALA A 240 -9.88 -27.81 -0.51
N SER A 241 -9.32 -28.07 -1.69
CA SER A 241 -8.86 -29.42 -2.06
C SER A 241 -7.67 -29.88 -1.23
N GLN A 242 -6.69 -28.98 -0.99
CA GLN A 242 -5.54 -29.27 -0.15
C GLN A 242 -5.93 -29.46 1.31
N ALA A 243 -6.83 -28.63 1.83
CA ALA A 243 -7.34 -28.73 3.18
C ALA A 243 -8.00 -30.09 3.45
N ARG A 244 -8.90 -30.53 2.56
CA ARG A 244 -9.55 -31.86 2.66
C ARG A 244 -8.54 -33.00 2.64
N ARG A 245 -7.53 -32.92 1.77
CA ARG A 245 -6.44 -33.92 1.71
C ARG A 245 -5.71 -34.01 3.05
N VAL A 246 -5.22 -32.88 3.56
CA VAL A 246 -4.43 -32.83 4.80
C VAL A 246 -5.24 -33.34 6.00
N VAL A 247 -6.49 -32.91 6.13
CA VAL A 247 -7.40 -33.39 7.19
C VAL A 247 -7.61 -34.91 7.11
N SER A 248 -7.81 -35.45 5.90
CA SER A 248 -8.01 -36.90 5.69
C SER A 248 -6.76 -37.72 6.02
N GLU A 249 -5.57 -37.25 5.62
CA GLU A 249 -4.30 -37.92 5.89
C GLU A 249 -4.00 -37.97 7.41
N ILE A 250 -4.22 -36.86 8.13
CA ILE A 250 -4.09 -36.81 9.60
C ILE A 250 -5.09 -37.77 10.26
N GLY A 251 -6.36 -37.80 9.80
CA GLY A 251 -7.36 -38.70 10.36
C GLY A 251 -7.02 -40.18 10.18
N THR A 252 -6.33 -40.53 9.08
CA THR A 252 -6.00 -41.92 8.74
C THR A 252 -4.69 -42.40 9.37
N SER A 253 -3.68 -41.54 9.44
CA SER A 253 -2.30 -41.96 9.78
C SER A 253 -1.60 -41.13 10.86
N ALA A 254 -2.29 -40.13 11.43
CA ALA A 254 -1.72 -39.11 12.32
C ALA A 254 -0.59 -38.27 11.70
N LYS A 255 -0.33 -38.43 10.40
CA LYS A 255 0.69 -37.76 9.63
C LYS A 255 0.12 -37.29 8.29
N ALA A 256 0.63 -36.18 7.77
CA ALA A 256 0.22 -35.65 6.46
C ALA A 256 1.44 -35.20 5.68
N ALA A 257 1.36 -35.34 4.35
CA ALA A 257 2.34 -34.79 3.44
C ALA A 257 2.15 -33.26 3.33
N LEU A 258 3.23 -32.53 3.58
CA LEU A 258 3.33 -31.08 3.57
C LEU A 258 4.07 -30.61 2.30
N ALA A 259 4.62 -29.40 2.32
CA ALA A 259 5.47 -28.90 1.24
C ALA A 259 6.76 -29.74 1.09
N ASP A 260 7.30 -29.77 -0.13
CA ASP A 260 8.60 -30.36 -0.47
C ASP A 260 8.79 -31.82 -0.06
N GLY A 261 7.70 -32.58 0.03
CA GLY A 261 7.72 -33.99 0.44
C GLY A 261 7.94 -34.22 1.93
N ALA A 262 7.94 -33.16 2.75
CA ALA A 262 7.98 -33.30 4.21
C ALA A 262 6.70 -33.98 4.73
N ILE A 263 6.83 -34.74 5.82
CA ILE A 263 5.70 -35.39 6.48
C ILE A 263 5.63 -34.85 7.91
N GLY A 264 4.49 -34.26 8.26
CA GLY A 264 4.30 -33.64 9.58
C GLY A 264 3.18 -34.26 10.40
N ASP A 265 3.23 -34.04 11.71
CA ASP A 265 2.11 -34.28 12.62
C ASP A 265 0.97 -33.26 12.42
N ALA A 266 -0.12 -33.39 13.20
CA ALA A 266 -1.28 -32.51 13.06
C ALA A 266 -0.99 -31.03 13.38
N SER A 267 0.01 -30.72 14.22
CA SER A 267 0.42 -29.33 14.46
C SER A 267 1.23 -28.78 13.28
N GLU A 268 2.15 -29.57 12.73
CA GLU A 268 2.89 -29.17 11.52
C GLU A 268 1.95 -29.02 10.31
N ALA A 269 0.93 -29.88 10.21
CA ALA A 269 -0.14 -29.77 9.22
C ALA A 269 -1.00 -28.50 9.40
N MET A 270 -1.29 -28.10 10.63
CA MET A 270 -2.02 -26.85 10.90
C MET A 270 -1.22 -25.64 10.45
N ALA A 271 0.08 -25.56 10.79
CA ALA A 271 0.97 -24.50 10.32
C ALA A 271 1.03 -24.44 8.78
N TYR A 272 1.07 -25.60 8.13
CA TYR A 272 1.03 -25.69 6.68
C TYR A 272 -0.28 -25.11 6.09
N LEU A 273 -1.44 -25.50 6.62
CA LEU A 273 -2.73 -24.96 6.16
C LEU A 273 -2.85 -23.45 6.40
N VAL A 274 -2.38 -22.95 7.54
CA VAL A 274 -2.34 -21.51 7.84
C VAL A 274 -1.47 -20.77 6.82
N SER A 275 -0.29 -21.28 6.50
CA SER A 275 0.58 -20.69 5.47
C SER A 275 -0.09 -20.68 4.08
N LYS A 276 -0.84 -21.74 3.73
CA LYS A 276 -1.62 -21.77 2.48
C LYS A 276 -2.76 -20.76 2.48
N TRP A 277 -3.45 -20.59 3.62
CA TRP A 277 -4.48 -19.58 3.76
C TRP A 277 -3.92 -18.17 3.60
N GLU A 278 -2.78 -17.87 4.23
CA GLU A 278 -2.09 -16.58 4.09
C GLU A 278 -1.72 -16.27 2.63
N SER A 279 -1.12 -17.23 1.92
CA SER A 279 -0.77 -17.06 0.51
C SER A 279 -2.00 -16.88 -0.38
N ALA A 280 -3.08 -17.63 -0.10
CA ALA A 280 -4.37 -17.47 -0.79
C ALA A 280 -5.01 -16.10 -0.55
N SER A 281 -4.99 -15.60 0.69
CA SER A 281 -5.49 -14.27 1.03
C SER A 281 -4.67 -13.17 0.32
N ALA A 282 -3.34 -13.26 0.35
CA ALA A 282 -2.48 -12.33 -0.39
C ALA A 282 -2.76 -12.34 -1.90
N GLY A 283 -2.98 -13.52 -2.48
CA GLY A 283 -3.37 -13.71 -3.88
C GLY A 283 -4.69 -13.00 -4.22
N LEU A 284 -5.73 -13.19 -3.40
CA LEU A 284 -7.02 -12.51 -3.59
C LEU A 284 -6.95 -11.00 -3.38
N ILE A 285 -6.14 -10.51 -2.43
CA ILE A 285 -5.90 -9.07 -2.25
C ILE A 285 -5.27 -8.46 -3.52
N ARG A 286 -4.25 -9.11 -4.09
CA ARG A 286 -3.64 -8.68 -5.36
C ARG A 286 -4.65 -8.72 -6.50
N ALA A 287 -5.46 -9.78 -6.60
CA ALA A 287 -6.49 -9.91 -7.61
C ALA A 287 -7.56 -8.80 -7.49
N SER A 288 -8.00 -8.49 -6.26
CA SER A 288 -8.94 -7.40 -5.96
C SER A 288 -8.40 -6.04 -6.37
N ALA A 289 -7.13 -5.76 -6.06
CA ALA A 289 -6.50 -4.50 -6.45
C ALA A 289 -6.35 -4.36 -7.97
N ILE A 290 -6.05 -5.45 -8.70
CA ILE A 290 -6.06 -5.47 -10.17
C ILE A 290 -7.48 -5.24 -10.70
N ASP A 291 -8.48 -5.93 -10.15
CA ASP A 291 -9.89 -5.76 -10.53
C ASP A 291 -10.33 -4.31 -10.40
N PHE A 292 -9.97 -3.68 -9.27
CA PHE A 292 -10.27 -2.29 -8.98
C PHE A 292 -9.54 -1.31 -9.94
N ALA A 293 -8.25 -1.53 -10.21
CA ALA A 293 -7.46 -0.68 -11.11
C ALA A 293 -8.01 -0.63 -12.53
N PHE A 294 -8.56 -1.75 -13.02
CA PHE A 294 -9.08 -1.87 -14.38
C PHE A 294 -10.61 -1.87 -14.46
N ARG A 295 -11.31 -1.80 -13.33
CA ARG A 295 -12.77 -1.89 -13.20
C ARG A 295 -13.33 -3.12 -13.93
N LEU A 296 -12.76 -4.31 -13.67
CA LEU A 296 -13.17 -5.53 -14.39
C LEU A 296 -14.52 -6.07 -13.88
N SER A 297 -14.86 -5.81 -12.62
CA SER A 297 -16.11 -6.19 -11.97
C SER A 297 -16.60 -5.15 -10.94
N ASP A 298 -17.72 -5.45 -10.29
CA ASP A 298 -18.27 -4.68 -9.16
C ASP A 298 -17.67 -5.10 -7.80
N GLY A 299 -16.72 -6.03 -7.78
CA GLY A 299 -16.05 -6.56 -6.58
C GLY A 299 -16.75 -7.79 -5.96
N SER A 300 -18.02 -8.04 -6.29
CA SER A 300 -18.85 -9.05 -5.61
C SER A 300 -18.30 -10.48 -5.73
N GLN A 301 -17.71 -10.82 -6.87
CA GLN A 301 -17.11 -12.14 -7.09
C GLN A 301 -15.91 -12.36 -6.15
N ILE A 302 -15.01 -11.39 -6.05
CA ILE A 302 -13.79 -11.51 -5.23
C ILE A 302 -14.15 -11.47 -3.74
N ASP A 303 -15.15 -10.68 -3.34
CA ASP A 303 -15.71 -10.71 -1.99
C ASP A 303 -16.25 -12.11 -1.63
N GLY A 304 -16.95 -12.74 -2.59
CA GLY A 304 -17.44 -14.11 -2.46
C GLY A 304 -16.32 -15.14 -2.33
N GLU A 305 -15.29 -15.04 -3.17
CA GLU A 305 -14.10 -15.91 -3.13
C GLU A 305 -13.33 -15.77 -1.80
N MET A 306 -13.17 -14.53 -1.29
CA MET A 306 -12.53 -14.29 0.02
C MET A 306 -13.36 -14.86 1.18
N SER A 307 -14.68 -14.66 1.13
CA SER A 307 -15.59 -15.20 2.15
C SER A 307 -15.58 -16.73 2.17
N GLN A 308 -15.56 -17.35 0.98
CA GLN A 308 -15.45 -18.80 0.85
C GLN A 308 -14.11 -19.32 1.37
N LEU A 309 -12.99 -18.67 1.01
CA LEU A 309 -11.67 -19.01 1.52
C LEU A 309 -11.61 -18.94 3.04
N LYS A 310 -12.14 -17.86 3.65
CA LYS A 310 -12.20 -17.69 5.11
C LYS A 310 -12.98 -18.83 5.76
N SER A 311 -14.16 -19.16 5.22
CA SER A 311 -15.01 -20.26 5.70
C SER A 311 -14.31 -21.62 5.60
N ASP A 312 -13.75 -21.94 4.43
CA ASP A 312 -13.05 -23.21 4.19
C ASP A 312 -11.83 -23.36 5.12
N ALA A 313 -11.08 -22.29 5.35
CA ALA A 313 -9.90 -22.32 6.21
C ALA A 313 -10.27 -22.49 7.69
N GLN A 314 -11.27 -21.74 8.17
CA GLN A 314 -11.79 -21.87 9.53
C GLN A 314 -12.27 -23.30 9.80
N GLN A 315 -13.08 -23.85 8.89
CA GLN A 315 -13.62 -25.20 8.99
C GLN A 315 -12.51 -26.26 8.93
N ALA A 316 -11.54 -26.11 8.04
CA ALA A 316 -10.43 -27.05 7.89
C ALA A 316 -9.58 -27.16 9.16
N ILE A 317 -9.32 -26.05 9.86
CA ILE A 317 -8.55 -26.06 11.11
C ILE A 317 -9.33 -26.81 12.20
N VAL A 318 -10.63 -26.57 12.35
CA VAL A 318 -11.46 -27.28 13.34
C VAL A 318 -11.51 -28.79 13.02
N GLN A 319 -11.73 -29.14 11.75
CA GLN A 319 -11.75 -30.54 11.30
C GLN A 319 -10.39 -31.24 11.48
N LEU A 320 -9.28 -30.51 11.32
CA LEU A 320 -7.94 -31.04 11.54
C LEU A 320 -7.73 -31.43 13.01
N ILE A 321 -8.24 -30.61 13.95
CA ILE A 321 -8.18 -30.91 15.39
C ILE A 321 -9.02 -32.15 15.72
N ASP A 322 -10.23 -32.25 15.16
CA ASP A 322 -11.10 -33.44 15.32
C ASP A 322 -10.46 -34.70 14.70
N ALA A 323 -9.80 -34.58 13.55
CA ALA A 323 -9.04 -35.66 12.92
C ALA A 323 -7.86 -36.11 13.79
N ALA A 324 -7.12 -35.14 14.36
CA ALA A 324 -6.05 -35.42 15.31
C ALA A 324 -6.56 -36.09 16.59
N ALA A 325 -7.72 -35.71 17.11
CA ALA A 325 -8.34 -36.38 18.25
C ALA A 325 -8.64 -37.85 17.93
N SER A 326 -8.91 -38.19 16.67
CA SER A 326 -9.16 -39.56 16.24
C SER A 326 -7.89 -40.41 16.13
N SER A 327 -6.79 -39.84 15.63
CA SER A 327 -5.57 -40.59 15.29
C SER A 327 -4.41 -40.46 16.28
N ALA A 328 -4.41 -39.46 17.17
CA ALA A 328 -3.31 -39.23 18.11
C ALA A 328 -3.23 -40.31 19.20
N GLN A 329 -2.01 -40.67 19.59
CA GLN A 329 -1.75 -41.55 20.72
C GLN A 329 -1.94 -40.79 22.04
N ALA A 330 -2.52 -41.43 23.06
CA ALA A 330 -2.80 -40.81 24.36
C ALA A 330 -1.56 -40.14 25.00
N SER A 331 -0.37 -40.75 24.87
CA SER A 331 0.90 -40.21 25.39
C SER A 331 1.37 -38.92 24.72
N SER A 332 0.85 -38.60 23.53
CA SER A 332 1.23 -37.41 22.75
C SER A 332 0.24 -36.24 22.89
N VAL A 333 -0.94 -36.48 23.49
CA VAL A 333 -2.07 -35.55 23.53
C VAL A 333 -1.70 -34.22 24.18
N ARG A 334 -1.06 -34.21 25.35
CA ARG A 334 -0.62 -32.96 26.02
C ARG A 334 0.25 -32.09 25.15
N THR A 335 1.27 -32.68 24.52
CA THR A 335 2.23 -31.95 23.67
C THR A 335 1.52 -31.40 22.44
N LEU A 336 0.68 -32.21 21.80
CA LEU A 336 -0.07 -31.81 20.61
C LEU A 336 -1.07 -30.69 20.93
N HIS A 337 -1.82 -30.82 22.02
CA HIS A 337 -2.75 -29.82 22.52
C HIS A 337 -2.05 -28.48 22.74
N ALA A 338 -0.91 -28.47 23.44
CA ALA A 338 -0.12 -27.26 23.69
C ALA A 338 0.35 -26.59 22.39
N LYS A 339 0.85 -27.36 21.42
CA LYS A 339 1.26 -26.81 20.12
C LYS A 339 0.08 -26.24 19.31
N MET A 340 -1.09 -26.90 19.36
CA MET A 340 -2.28 -26.45 18.63
C MET A 340 -2.85 -25.14 19.21
N ILE A 341 -2.95 -24.99 20.54
CA ILE A 341 -3.43 -23.73 21.13
C ILE A 341 -2.52 -22.56 20.78
N ASP A 342 -1.20 -22.77 20.72
CA ASP A 342 -0.24 -21.74 20.34
C ASP A 342 -0.50 -21.27 18.90
N GLN A 343 -0.69 -22.21 17.98
CA GLN A 343 -0.99 -21.91 16.56
C GLN A 343 -2.34 -21.20 16.40
N ILE A 344 -3.40 -21.68 17.07
CA ILE A 344 -4.72 -21.05 17.05
C ILE A 344 -4.65 -19.62 17.58
N SER A 345 -3.87 -19.37 18.64
CA SER A 345 -3.70 -18.03 19.20
C SER A 345 -3.12 -17.06 18.16
N VAL A 346 -2.13 -17.50 17.37
CA VAL A 346 -1.50 -16.68 16.32
C VAL A 346 -2.50 -16.36 15.21
N VAL A 347 -3.27 -17.36 14.76
CA VAL A 347 -4.29 -17.18 13.71
C VAL A 347 -5.42 -16.27 14.18
N HIS A 348 -5.92 -16.48 15.40
CA HIS A 348 -6.97 -15.66 16.02
C HIS A 348 -6.62 -14.17 15.96
N ARG A 349 -5.37 -13.81 16.27
CA ARG A 349 -4.88 -12.43 16.26
C ARG A 349 -4.80 -11.80 14.88
N ARG A 350 -4.65 -12.61 13.82
CA ARG A 350 -4.55 -12.17 12.43
C ARG A 350 -5.90 -11.94 11.77
N MET A 351 -6.94 -12.62 12.22
CA MET A 351 -8.30 -12.52 11.66
C MET A 351 -9.07 -11.24 12.06
N GLY A 352 -8.48 -10.37 12.90
CA GLY A 352 -9.14 -9.15 13.35
C GLY A 352 -10.38 -9.40 14.24
N ASN A 353 -11.35 -8.48 14.15
CA ASN A 353 -12.57 -8.51 14.94
C ASN A 353 -13.60 -9.45 14.29
N GLY A 354 -13.92 -10.58 14.93
CA GLY A 354 -14.93 -11.53 14.41
C GLY A 354 -14.55 -13.00 14.52
N SER A 355 -13.36 -13.32 15.05
CA SER A 355 -12.89 -14.70 15.23
C SER A 355 -13.44 -15.41 16.48
N GLY A 356 -14.28 -14.75 17.28
CA GLY A 356 -14.74 -15.27 18.58
C GLY A 356 -15.51 -16.59 18.48
N GLN A 357 -16.40 -16.74 17.49
CA GLN A 357 -17.11 -17.99 17.25
C GLN A 357 -16.15 -19.12 16.85
N TRP A 358 -15.23 -18.84 15.92
CA TRP A 358 -14.23 -19.80 15.47
C TRP A 358 -13.30 -20.27 16.60
N VAL A 359 -12.92 -19.38 17.52
CA VAL A 359 -12.16 -19.75 18.72
C VAL A 359 -12.94 -20.71 19.62
N ALA A 360 -14.24 -20.48 19.80
CA ALA A 360 -15.09 -21.38 20.59
C ALA A 360 -15.22 -22.76 19.93
N GLU A 361 -15.32 -22.83 18.60
CA GLU A 361 -15.34 -24.09 17.84
C GLU A 361 -14.01 -24.84 17.97
N CYS A 362 -12.88 -24.13 17.89
CA CYS A 362 -11.56 -24.71 18.12
C CYS A 362 -11.40 -25.21 19.57
N ASP A 363 -11.85 -24.45 20.56
CA ASP A 363 -11.81 -24.86 21.97
C ASP A 363 -12.60 -26.15 22.21
N ALA A 364 -13.79 -26.26 21.62
CA ALA A 364 -14.60 -27.46 21.70
C ALA A 364 -13.89 -28.70 21.07
N ALA A 365 -13.24 -28.53 19.92
CA ALA A 365 -12.46 -29.59 19.28
C ALA A 365 -11.22 -29.99 20.13
N LEU A 366 -10.53 -29.02 20.72
CA LEU A 366 -9.40 -29.25 21.61
C LEU A 366 -9.79 -30.01 22.88
N ILE A 367 -10.97 -29.75 23.45
CA ILE A 367 -11.50 -30.52 24.59
C ILE A 367 -11.72 -31.99 24.23
N LYS A 368 -12.19 -32.28 23.00
CA LYS A 368 -12.32 -33.67 22.52
C LYS A 368 -10.94 -34.33 22.40
N LEU A 369 -9.94 -33.62 21.88
CA LEU A 369 -8.55 -34.08 21.84
C LEU A 369 -8.02 -34.36 23.27
N ALA A 370 -8.23 -33.43 24.21
CA ALA A 370 -7.77 -33.57 25.58
C ALA A 370 -8.41 -34.79 26.30
N SER A 371 -9.66 -35.11 25.98
CA SER A 371 -10.39 -36.25 26.55
C SER A 371 -9.82 -37.62 26.16
N LYS A 372 -8.88 -37.69 25.21
CA LYS A 372 -8.16 -38.93 24.86
C LYS A 372 -7.15 -39.36 25.93
N GLU A 373 -6.69 -38.44 26.75
CA GLU A 373 -5.82 -38.73 27.88
C GLU A 373 -6.60 -38.62 29.20
N ALA A 374 -6.58 -39.68 30.00
CA ALA A 374 -7.34 -39.74 31.24
C ALA A 374 -6.96 -38.60 32.20
N GLY A 375 -7.97 -37.85 32.66
CA GLY A 375 -7.80 -36.75 33.60
C GLY A 375 -7.29 -35.43 32.99
N PHE A 376 -6.92 -35.39 31.71
CA PHE A 376 -6.34 -34.19 31.12
C PHE A 376 -7.41 -33.13 30.80
N ALA A 377 -8.60 -33.52 30.33
CA ALA A 377 -9.70 -32.58 30.10
C ALA A 377 -10.13 -31.88 31.41
N GLU A 378 -10.16 -32.60 32.54
CA GLU A 378 -10.44 -32.04 33.86
C GLU A 378 -9.35 -31.06 34.30
N GLN A 379 -8.07 -31.34 33.98
CA GLN A 379 -6.96 -30.43 34.23
C GLN A 379 -7.08 -29.14 33.41
N VAL A 380 -7.43 -29.24 32.12
CA VAL A 380 -7.69 -28.06 31.28
C VAL A 380 -8.83 -27.22 31.86
N ALA A 381 -9.92 -27.85 32.28
CA ALA A 381 -11.06 -27.15 32.90
C ALA A 381 -10.69 -26.51 34.25
N ALA A 382 -9.88 -27.18 35.07
CA ALA A 382 -9.38 -26.63 36.33
C ALA A 382 -8.45 -25.42 36.09
N TYR A 383 -7.54 -25.54 35.14
CA TYR A 383 -6.65 -24.45 34.74
C TYR A 383 -7.43 -23.24 34.23
N ARG A 384 -8.43 -23.44 33.36
CA ARG A 384 -9.32 -22.38 32.87
C ARG A 384 -9.97 -21.60 34.01
N ARG A 385 -10.50 -22.30 35.02
CA ARG A 385 -11.09 -21.65 36.22
C ARG A 385 -10.05 -20.88 37.02
N ALA A 386 -8.84 -21.43 37.18
CA ALA A 386 -7.76 -20.80 37.94
C ALA A 386 -7.23 -19.53 37.26
N THR A 387 -7.19 -19.48 35.92
CA THR A 387 -6.63 -18.33 35.18
C THR A 387 -7.65 -17.30 34.73
N ALA A 388 -8.95 -17.61 34.76
CA ALA A 388 -10.01 -16.73 34.25
C ALA A 388 -10.02 -15.36 34.95
N GLU A 389 -10.04 -15.34 36.29
CA GLU A 389 -10.08 -14.09 37.05
C GLU A 389 -8.78 -13.27 36.92
N PRO A 390 -7.57 -13.85 37.06
CA PRO A 390 -6.32 -13.13 36.78
C PRO A 390 -6.25 -12.50 35.40
N LEU A 391 -6.66 -13.22 34.34
CA LEU A 391 -6.69 -12.69 32.98
C LEU A 391 -7.70 -11.54 32.85
N SER A 392 -8.90 -11.69 33.42
CA SER A 392 -9.95 -10.68 33.37
C SER A 392 -9.53 -9.38 34.08
N TRP A 393 -8.97 -9.46 35.29
CA TRP A 393 -8.47 -8.28 36.01
C TRP A 393 -7.38 -7.55 35.23
N ARG A 394 -6.43 -8.30 34.67
CA ARG A 394 -5.35 -7.77 33.84
C ARG A 394 -5.88 -7.08 32.58
N GLN A 395 -6.88 -7.66 31.93
CA GLN A 395 -7.56 -7.05 30.78
C GLN A 395 -8.24 -5.74 31.13
N LEU A 396 -9.02 -5.72 32.21
CA LEU A 396 -9.69 -4.51 32.68
C LEU A 396 -8.69 -3.40 33.03
N PHE A 397 -7.59 -3.77 33.69
CA PHE A 397 -6.53 -2.83 34.03
C PHE A 397 -5.85 -2.25 32.78
N SER A 398 -5.46 -3.10 31.84
CA SER A 398 -4.82 -2.67 30.58
C SER A 398 -5.74 -1.76 29.77
N ALA A 399 -7.00 -2.16 29.61
CA ALA A 399 -8.01 -1.39 28.90
C ALA A 399 -8.25 -0.01 29.53
N GLN A 400 -8.28 0.08 30.86
CA GLN A 400 -8.44 1.35 31.56
C GLN A 400 -7.23 2.28 31.35
N GLN A 401 -6.01 1.75 31.34
CA GLN A 401 -4.82 2.53 31.01
C GLN A 401 -4.83 2.99 29.55
N SER A 402 -5.20 2.11 28.62
CA SER A 402 -5.34 2.42 27.20
C SER A 402 -6.32 3.56 26.97
N LYS A 403 -7.48 3.53 27.63
CA LYS A 403 -8.48 4.60 27.59
C LYS A 403 -7.94 5.95 28.10
N GLN A 404 -7.14 5.94 29.18
CA GLN A 404 -6.51 7.17 29.69
C GLN A 404 -5.51 7.75 28.69
N VAL A 405 -4.69 6.90 28.07
CA VAL A 405 -3.70 7.32 27.09
C VAL A 405 -4.36 7.84 25.80
N GLN A 406 -5.37 7.14 25.29
CA GLN A 406 -6.16 7.55 24.12
C GLN A 406 -6.84 8.92 24.32
N ALA A 407 -7.19 9.30 25.55
CA ALA A 407 -7.74 10.62 25.85
C ALA A 407 -6.72 11.77 25.69
N THR A 408 -5.43 11.46 25.66
CA THR A 408 -4.33 12.44 25.61
C THR A 408 -3.60 12.50 24.28
N VAL A 409 -3.75 11.48 23.43
CA VAL A 409 -3.06 11.36 22.14
C VAL A 409 -4.09 11.03 21.05
N LYS A 410 -4.03 11.75 19.93
CA LYS A 410 -4.94 11.54 18.80
C LYS A 410 -4.59 10.27 18.05
N THR A 411 -5.58 9.65 17.43
CA THR A 411 -5.32 8.56 16.47
C THR A 411 -4.56 9.09 15.26
N ALA A 412 -3.77 8.26 14.59
CA ALA A 412 -3.09 8.67 13.35
C ALA A 412 -4.09 9.19 12.30
N THR A 413 -5.17 8.45 12.04
CA THR A 413 -6.27 8.89 11.15
C THR A 413 -6.85 10.25 11.57
N GLY A 414 -7.07 10.45 12.87
CA GLY A 414 -7.57 11.71 13.41
C GLY A 414 -6.59 12.87 13.17
N LEU A 415 -5.30 12.65 13.41
CA LEU A 415 -4.25 13.65 13.15
C LEU A 415 -4.15 13.98 11.65
N MET A 416 -4.12 12.97 10.77
CA MET A 416 -3.99 13.17 9.32
C MET A 416 -5.15 13.98 8.73
N ALA A 417 -6.36 13.79 9.26
CA ALA A 417 -7.57 14.50 8.83
C ALA A 417 -7.63 15.97 9.30
N GLU A 418 -6.76 16.41 10.21
CA GLU A 418 -6.78 17.77 10.73
C GLU A 418 -6.40 18.81 9.70
N LYS A 419 -7.03 19.98 9.81
CA LYS A 419 -6.68 21.15 9.02
C LYS A 419 -5.81 22.09 9.83
N THR A 420 -4.63 22.36 9.33
CA THR A 420 -3.64 23.26 9.95
C THR A 420 -3.24 24.36 8.98
N GLU A 421 -2.92 25.53 9.53
CA GLU A 421 -2.40 26.66 8.75
C GLU A 421 -1.01 26.35 8.21
N VAL A 422 -0.84 26.49 6.89
CA VAL A 422 0.47 26.33 6.24
C VAL A 422 1.12 27.71 6.13
N GLN A 423 2.02 28.04 7.07
CA GLN A 423 2.63 29.37 7.17
C GLN A 423 3.75 29.64 6.16
N SER A 424 4.42 28.60 5.66
CA SER A 424 5.46 28.70 4.63
C SER A 424 5.21 27.66 3.55
N SER A 425 5.12 28.10 2.31
CA SER A 425 4.98 27.19 1.16
C SER A 425 6.34 26.57 0.87
N LEU A 426 6.48 25.26 1.03
CA LEU A 426 7.64 24.48 0.55
C LEU A 426 7.67 24.37 -0.97
N ARG A 427 6.72 25.01 -1.65
CA ARG A 427 6.54 24.96 -3.10
C ARG A 427 7.52 25.87 -3.82
N PRO A 428 7.78 25.59 -5.10
CA PRO A 428 8.58 26.46 -5.95
C PRO A 428 8.06 27.91 -5.99
N SER A 429 8.97 28.87 -6.21
CA SER A 429 8.68 30.31 -6.13
C SER A 429 7.58 30.80 -7.05
N TYR A 430 7.40 30.14 -8.21
CA TYR A 430 6.36 30.45 -9.20
C TYR A 430 4.95 29.98 -8.77
N HIS A 431 4.86 29.12 -7.75
CA HIS A 431 3.62 28.62 -7.20
C HIS A 431 3.58 28.77 -5.68
N ARG A 432 3.39 30.00 -5.20
CA ARG A 432 3.17 30.25 -3.78
C ARG A 432 1.73 29.87 -3.41
N SER A 433 1.57 28.95 -2.47
CA SER A 433 0.26 28.66 -1.89
C SER A 433 -0.33 29.92 -1.27
N VAL A 434 -1.64 30.11 -1.43
CA VAL A 434 -2.38 31.05 -0.58
C VAL A 434 -2.32 30.50 0.85
N PRO A 435 -1.98 31.33 1.86
CA PRO A 435 -2.07 30.93 3.26
C PRO A 435 -3.49 30.46 3.58
N GLY A 436 -3.61 29.39 4.33
CA GLY A 436 -4.90 28.87 4.75
C GLY A 436 -4.83 27.46 5.32
N PRO A 437 -5.97 27.00 5.90
CA PRO A 437 -6.05 25.70 6.54
C PRO A 437 -6.07 24.58 5.50
N LYS A 438 -5.09 23.67 5.57
CA LYS A 438 -5.02 22.47 4.73
C LYS A 438 -4.99 21.21 5.57
N THR A 439 -5.62 20.14 5.05
CA THR A 439 -5.51 18.80 5.62
C THR A 439 -4.05 18.39 5.75
N ILE A 440 -3.66 17.76 6.87
CA ILE A 440 -2.28 17.34 7.12
C ILE A 440 -1.84 16.30 6.09
N ALA A 441 -2.63 15.24 5.94
CA ALA A 441 -2.39 14.15 5.00
C ALA A 441 -3.69 13.91 4.20
N PRO A 442 -3.84 14.49 3.00
CA PRO A 442 -5.02 14.28 2.17
C PRO A 442 -5.16 12.80 1.75
N THR A 443 -6.36 12.39 1.38
CA THR A 443 -6.64 11.02 0.88
C THR A 443 -6.61 10.92 -0.65
N ARG A 444 -6.49 12.05 -1.34
CA ARG A 444 -6.45 12.12 -2.81
C ARG A 444 -5.45 13.16 -3.31
N LEU A 445 -4.91 12.91 -4.49
CA LEU A 445 -4.11 13.86 -5.25
C LEU A 445 -5.00 15.02 -5.73
N ALA A 446 -4.69 16.23 -5.25
CA ALA A 446 -5.17 17.48 -5.84
C ALA A 446 -4.04 18.30 -6.46
N GLU A 447 -2.80 17.91 -6.18
CA GLU A 447 -1.55 18.60 -6.47
C GLU A 447 -0.47 17.53 -6.73
N PRO A 448 0.70 17.89 -7.30
CA PRO A 448 1.79 16.94 -7.49
C PRO A 448 2.14 16.21 -6.20
N SER A 449 2.39 14.92 -6.31
CA SER A 449 2.66 14.03 -5.18
C SER A 449 3.81 14.52 -4.29
N SER A 450 4.90 14.98 -4.90
CA SER A 450 6.07 15.53 -4.19
C SER A 450 5.71 16.73 -3.31
N TRP A 451 4.81 17.61 -3.76
CA TRP A 451 4.39 18.79 -2.99
C TRP A 451 3.53 18.40 -1.78
N ILE A 452 2.63 17.44 -1.98
CA ILE A 452 1.80 16.88 -0.91
C ILE A 452 2.69 16.22 0.14
N MET A 453 3.68 15.44 -0.30
CA MET A 453 4.62 14.74 0.57
C MET A 453 5.46 15.70 1.41
N ASP A 454 6.02 16.75 0.81
CA ASP A 454 6.80 17.75 1.53
C ASP A 454 5.97 18.45 2.63
N GLU A 455 4.74 18.86 2.32
CA GLU A 455 3.85 19.53 3.27
C GLU A 455 3.33 18.59 4.37
N ALA A 456 2.99 17.34 4.03
CA ALA A 456 2.50 16.34 5.00
C ALA A 456 3.63 15.83 5.90
N GLY A 457 4.79 15.49 5.32
CA GLY A 457 5.97 15.03 6.04
C GLY A 457 6.41 16.05 7.10
N ALA A 458 6.51 17.32 6.74
CA ALA A 458 6.89 18.37 7.70
C ALA A 458 5.93 18.52 8.90
N ARG A 459 4.65 18.16 8.74
CA ARG A 459 3.61 18.30 9.77
C ARG A 459 3.39 17.04 10.60
N LEU A 460 3.66 15.86 10.03
CA LEU A 460 3.50 14.56 10.69
C LEU A 460 4.75 14.11 11.45
N MET A 461 5.94 14.43 10.94
CA MET A 461 7.20 14.01 11.57
C MET A 461 7.31 14.54 13.01
N GLY A 462 7.69 13.65 13.94
CA GLY A 462 7.82 13.95 15.37
C GLY A 462 6.49 14.03 16.14
N GLN A 463 5.35 13.94 15.46
CA GLN A 463 4.06 13.92 16.15
C GLN A 463 3.85 12.61 16.90
N ARG A 464 3.09 12.68 18.00
CA ARG A 464 2.66 11.50 18.74
C ARG A 464 1.29 11.08 18.24
N VAL A 465 1.17 9.80 17.91
CA VAL A 465 -0.07 9.19 17.47
C VAL A 465 -0.40 7.97 18.29
N PHE A 466 -1.69 7.73 18.48
CA PHE A 466 -2.22 6.45 18.94
C PHE A 466 -2.58 5.61 17.72
N GLU A 467 -2.21 4.34 17.74
CA GLU A 467 -2.61 3.38 16.71
C GLU A 467 -3.25 2.15 17.37
N PRO A 468 -4.35 1.63 16.81
CA PRO A 468 -4.85 0.33 17.19
C PRO A 468 -3.98 -0.75 16.57
N MET A 469 -3.72 -1.80 17.34
CA MET A 469 -3.19 -3.07 16.87
C MET A 469 -1.85 -3.03 16.09
N ALA A 470 -0.78 -3.53 16.71
CA ALA A 470 0.46 -3.86 16.01
C ALA A 470 0.67 -5.37 15.98
N ARG A 471 1.02 -5.91 14.81
CA ARG A 471 1.32 -7.33 14.61
C ARG A 471 2.71 -7.52 14.03
N ARG A 472 3.52 -8.38 14.63
CA ARG A 472 4.89 -8.61 14.16
C ARG A 472 4.90 -9.41 12.86
N LEU A 473 5.77 -9.03 11.91
CA LEU A 473 5.89 -9.73 10.61
C LEU A 473 6.32 -11.19 10.76
N SER A 474 7.23 -11.45 11.69
CA SER A 474 7.69 -12.79 12.05
C SER A 474 8.24 -12.79 13.48
N PRO A 475 8.37 -13.94 14.15
CA PRO A 475 8.93 -14.01 15.49
C PRO A 475 10.35 -13.42 15.64
N THR A 476 11.10 -13.30 14.54
CA THR A 476 12.46 -12.74 14.52
C THR A 476 12.54 -11.31 13.97
N SER A 477 11.48 -10.82 13.32
CA SER A 477 11.44 -9.48 12.72
C SER A 477 11.63 -8.38 13.77
N LYS A 478 12.26 -7.25 13.46
CA LYS A 478 12.24 -6.07 14.37
C LYS A 478 11.14 -5.06 14.02
N VAL A 479 10.22 -5.49 13.16
CA VAL A 479 9.15 -4.67 12.61
C VAL A 479 7.82 -5.39 12.77
N GLY A 480 6.83 -4.67 13.29
CA GLY A 480 5.43 -5.02 13.16
C GLY A 480 4.69 -4.06 12.24
N MET A 481 3.47 -4.43 11.91
CA MET A 481 2.59 -3.68 11.04
C MET A 481 1.29 -3.35 11.77
N VAL A 482 0.82 -2.12 11.57
CA VAL A 482 -0.58 -1.75 11.74
C VAL A 482 -1.27 -2.01 10.40
N PRO A 483 -2.38 -2.76 10.35
CA PRO A 483 -3.08 -2.99 9.10
C PRO A 483 -3.61 -1.70 8.47
N TYR A 484 -3.85 -1.78 7.18
CA TYR A 484 -4.42 -0.70 6.40
C TYR A 484 -5.85 -0.39 6.83
N ALA A 485 -6.08 0.85 7.25
CA ALA A 485 -7.40 1.39 7.55
C ALA A 485 -7.36 2.92 7.38
N GLY A 486 -8.45 3.53 6.90
CA GLY A 486 -8.53 5.00 6.83
C GLY A 486 -7.46 5.66 5.95
N ASN A 487 -7.06 4.99 4.84
CA ASN A 487 -6.01 5.42 3.93
C ASN A 487 -4.61 5.51 4.57
N HIS A 488 -4.35 4.75 5.63
CA HIS A 488 -2.99 4.63 6.17
C HIS A 488 -2.71 3.22 6.67
N TYR A 489 -1.42 2.91 6.79
CA TYR A 489 -0.90 1.77 7.53
C TYR A 489 0.40 2.20 8.20
N ALA A 490 0.95 1.38 9.09
CA ALA A 490 2.19 1.75 9.77
C ALA A 490 3.16 0.59 9.92
N ALA A 491 4.45 0.88 9.78
CA ALA A 491 5.54 0.02 10.21
C ALA A 491 5.98 0.45 11.63
N VAL A 492 6.11 -0.49 12.54
CA VAL A 492 6.33 -0.22 13.96
C VAL A 492 7.61 -0.90 14.42
N ALA A 493 8.51 -0.17 15.07
CA ALA A 493 9.72 -0.73 15.66
C ALA A 493 9.38 -1.63 16.86
N LEU A 494 9.57 -2.94 16.72
CA LEU A 494 9.19 -3.96 17.71
C LEU A 494 10.35 -4.94 18.02
N PRO A 495 10.30 -5.67 19.15
CA PRO A 495 9.37 -5.54 20.27
C PRO A 495 9.70 -4.34 21.17
N VAL A 496 8.74 -3.92 22.00
CA VAL A 496 9.01 -3.03 23.14
C VAL A 496 9.48 -3.90 24.31
N ALA A 497 10.51 -3.48 25.04
CA ALA A 497 11.09 -4.26 26.14
C ALA A 497 10.03 -4.58 27.21
N ALA A 498 9.64 -5.85 27.33
CA ALA A 498 8.50 -6.30 28.13
C ALA A 498 8.81 -7.49 29.04
N ASP A 499 10.10 -7.81 29.26
CA ASP A 499 10.53 -9.04 29.93
C ASP A 499 9.99 -9.16 31.37
N GLU A 500 9.96 -8.05 32.11
CA GLU A 500 9.42 -8.01 33.47
C GLU A 500 7.91 -8.30 33.50
N GLN A 501 7.15 -7.63 32.62
CA GLN A 501 5.70 -7.81 32.51
C GLN A 501 5.34 -9.20 32.00
N ALA A 502 6.12 -9.74 31.05
CA ALA A 502 5.97 -11.09 30.55
C ALA A 502 6.25 -12.13 31.65
N SER A 503 7.27 -11.91 32.49
CA SER A 503 7.58 -12.79 33.63
C SER A 503 6.47 -12.77 34.69
N ASP A 504 5.97 -11.58 35.04
CA ASP A 504 4.86 -11.39 35.97
C ASP A 504 3.55 -12.04 35.46
N LEU A 505 3.26 -11.92 34.16
CA LEU A 505 2.14 -12.59 33.52
C LEU A 505 2.28 -14.11 33.58
N LYS A 506 3.45 -14.66 33.25
CA LYS A 506 3.71 -16.12 33.36
C LYS A 506 3.50 -16.63 34.78
N ALA A 507 4.01 -15.90 35.78
CA ALA A 507 3.81 -16.25 37.19
C ALA A 507 2.32 -16.26 37.57
N SER A 508 1.56 -15.27 37.13
CA SER A 508 0.11 -15.17 37.39
C SER A 508 -0.73 -16.25 36.72
N LEU A 509 -0.22 -16.84 35.64
CA LEU A 509 -0.87 -17.94 34.92
C LEU A 509 -0.31 -19.31 35.33
N ALA A 510 0.58 -19.36 36.34
CA ALA A 510 1.29 -20.58 36.75
C ALA A 510 2.01 -21.30 35.60
N ILE A 511 2.55 -20.52 34.65
CA ILE A 511 3.28 -21.05 33.49
C ILE A 511 4.76 -21.17 33.82
N ALA A 512 5.30 -22.37 33.64
CA ALA A 512 6.72 -22.70 33.83
C ALA A 512 7.23 -23.51 32.64
N GLY A 513 8.56 -23.72 32.53
CA GLY A 513 9.14 -24.49 31.42
C GLY A 513 8.59 -25.91 31.27
N SER A 514 8.12 -26.52 32.37
CA SER A 514 7.47 -27.84 32.40
C SER A 514 5.94 -27.79 32.35
N GLN A 515 5.34 -26.61 32.41
CA GLN A 515 3.90 -26.39 32.50
C GLN A 515 3.49 -25.29 31.50
N PRO A 516 3.24 -25.66 30.22
CA PRO A 516 2.78 -24.72 29.20
C PRO A 516 1.34 -24.26 29.48
N PRO A 517 0.86 -23.18 28.84
CA PRO A 517 -0.55 -22.82 28.89
C PRO A 517 -1.43 -23.99 28.44
N LEU A 518 -2.63 -24.10 29.03
CA LEU A 518 -3.60 -25.15 28.70
C LEU A 518 -4.88 -24.62 28.04
N THR A 519 -5.01 -23.31 27.85
CA THR A 519 -6.16 -22.70 27.15
C THR A 519 -5.69 -21.72 26.09
N ILE A 520 -6.54 -21.48 25.09
CA ILE A 520 -6.27 -20.53 24.01
C ILE A 520 -6.04 -19.12 24.58
N GLU A 521 -6.80 -18.68 25.59
CA GLU A 521 -6.66 -17.35 26.19
C GLU A 521 -5.31 -17.16 26.90
N ALA A 522 -4.85 -18.19 27.63
CA ALA A 522 -3.55 -18.15 28.29
C ALA A 522 -2.41 -18.20 27.27
N ALA A 523 -2.54 -19.02 26.22
CA ALA A 523 -1.59 -19.06 25.12
C ALA A 523 -1.53 -17.72 24.37
N ASP A 524 -2.68 -17.09 24.08
CA ASP A 524 -2.75 -15.76 23.47
C ASP A 524 -2.05 -14.70 24.32
N ALA A 525 -2.33 -14.66 25.63
CA ALA A 525 -1.72 -13.71 26.56
C ALA A 525 -0.18 -13.83 26.59
N ILE A 526 0.35 -15.05 26.67
CA ILE A 526 1.80 -15.27 26.65
C ILE A 526 2.40 -14.99 25.27
N SER A 527 1.76 -15.47 24.21
CA SER A 527 2.24 -15.28 22.85
C SER A 527 2.36 -13.78 22.52
N ARG A 528 1.40 -12.95 22.93
CA ARG A 528 1.47 -11.48 22.80
C ARG A 528 2.69 -10.88 23.50
N SER A 529 3.00 -11.35 24.71
CA SER A 529 4.16 -10.89 25.46
C SER A 529 5.50 -11.25 24.81
N VAL A 530 5.58 -12.44 24.21
CA VAL A 530 6.81 -12.95 23.57
C VAL A 530 6.98 -12.36 22.16
N LEU A 531 5.90 -12.29 21.39
CA LEU A 531 5.95 -11.81 20.02
C LEU A 531 5.95 -10.28 19.94
N GLY A 532 5.46 -9.57 20.95
CA GLY A 532 5.30 -8.12 20.90
C GLY A 532 4.09 -7.71 20.05
N ASP A 533 3.00 -8.48 20.10
CA ASP A 533 1.74 -8.12 19.46
C ASP A 533 0.90 -7.27 20.41
N TYR A 534 0.56 -6.05 20.00
CA TYR A 534 -0.15 -5.07 20.85
C TYR A 534 -1.57 -4.82 20.34
N GLU A 535 -2.50 -4.46 21.23
CA GLU A 535 -3.88 -4.04 20.89
C GLU A 535 -3.99 -2.54 20.67
N GLY A 536 -3.08 -1.77 21.26
CA GLY A 536 -2.95 -0.35 21.01
C GLY A 536 -1.59 0.13 21.46
N PHE A 537 -1.11 1.21 20.88
CA PHE A 537 0.16 1.80 21.29
C PHE A 537 0.19 3.29 20.98
N VAL A 538 1.03 4.01 21.71
CA VAL A 538 1.42 5.38 21.38
C VAL A 538 2.81 5.34 20.82
N ALA A 539 2.99 6.00 19.69
CA ALA A 539 4.27 6.11 19.02
C ALA A 539 4.55 7.54 18.58
N GLU A 540 5.82 7.82 18.37
CA GLU A 540 6.27 9.00 17.65
C GLU A 540 6.48 8.64 16.17
N VAL A 541 6.00 9.50 15.27
CA VAL A 541 6.23 9.37 13.83
C VAL A 541 7.69 9.71 13.50
N LYS A 542 8.44 8.71 13.01
CA LYS A 542 9.85 8.82 12.61
C LYS A 542 10.06 8.79 11.10
N GLY A 543 9.07 8.35 10.35
CA GLY A 543 9.07 8.34 8.90
C GLY A 543 7.66 8.46 8.36
N VAL A 544 7.54 9.06 7.19
CA VAL A 544 6.28 9.23 6.47
C VAL A 544 6.57 8.89 5.01
N THR A 545 5.66 8.14 4.42
CA THR A 545 5.75 7.68 3.04
C THR A 545 4.35 7.78 2.44
N MET A 546 4.24 8.22 1.19
CA MET A 546 2.97 8.35 0.46
C MET A 546 2.97 7.42 -0.74
N GLU A 547 1.94 6.60 -0.86
CA GLU A 547 1.81 5.58 -1.90
C GLU A 547 0.43 5.65 -2.55
N SER A 548 0.23 4.92 -3.65
CA SER A 548 -1.13 4.61 -4.10
C SER A 548 -1.56 3.28 -3.49
N PRO A 549 -2.79 3.18 -2.91
CA PRO A 549 -3.28 1.92 -2.37
C PRO A 549 -3.33 0.83 -3.45
N ILE A 550 -3.70 1.19 -4.69
CA ILE A 550 -3.70 0.27 -5.83
C ILE A 550 -2.30 -0.32 -6.04
N THR A 551 -1.29 0.54 -6.17
CA THR A 551 0.09 0.08 -6.41
C THR A 551 0.60 -0.76 -5.25
N ARG A 552 0.30 -0.38 -4.00
CA ARG A 552 0.69 -1.12 -2.79
C ARG A 552 0.09 -2.54 -2.77
N PHE A 553 -1.21 -2.67 -3.04
CA PHE A 553 -1.88 -3.97 -2.94
C PHE A 553 -1.66 -4.87 -4.15
N ILE A 554 -1.47 -4.33 -5.37
CA ILE A 554 -1.08 -5.17 -6.53
C ILE A 554 0.32 -5.76 -6.33
N THR A 555 1.25 -4.97 -5.79
CA THR A 555 2.64 -5.37 -5.58
C THR A 555 2.88 -6.04 -4.22
N LEU A 556 1.81 -6.39 -3.49
CA LEU A 556 1.90 -6.93 -2.14
C LEU A 556 2.73 -8.23 -2.11
N PRO A 557 3.86 -8.29 -1.37
CA PRO A 557 4.54 -9.55 -1.09
C PRO A 557 3.62 -10.51 -0.35
N ASP A 558 3.83 -11.82 -0.53
CA ASP A 558 3.08 -12.82 0.24
C ASP A 558 3.22 -12.57 1.75
N LEU A 559 4.41 -12.26 2.27
CA LEU A 559 4.65 -11.98 3.69
C LEU A 559 4.00 -10.67 4.20
N ALA A 560 3.54 -9.79 3.32
CA ALA A 560 2.92 -8.52 3.67
C ALA A 560 1.39 -8.61 3.78
N TYR A 561 0.81 -9.82 3.78
CA TYR A 561 -0.62 -10.01 4.02
C TYR A 561 -1.12 -9.32 5.30
N LEU A 562 -0.24 -9.09 6.29
CA LEU A 562 -0.56 -8.41 7.55
C LEU A 562 -1.07 -6.97 7.40
N LEU A 563 -0.95 -6.38 6.20
CA LEU A 563 -1.63 -5.12 5.88
C LEU A 563 -3.15 -5.25 5.86
N VAL A 564 -3.70 -6.46 5.77
CA VAL A 564 -5.13 -6.72 5.77
C VAL A 564 -5.42 -7.85 6.75
N PRO A 565 -6.48 -7.79 7.57
CA PRO A 565 -6.87 -8.92 8.40
C PRO A 565 -7.05 -10.20 7.57
N LEU A 566 -6.66 -11.34 8.14
CA LEU A 566 -6.67 -12.62 7.45
C LEU A 566 -8.09 -13.04 7.07
N GLY A 567 -8.31 -13.30 5.78
CA GLY A 567 -9.65 -13.59 5.24
C GLY A 567 -10.49 -12.35 4.97
N GLU A 568 -9.89 -11.16 4.87
CA GLU A 568 -10.57 -9.91 4.52
C GLU A 568 -9.89 -9.25 3.31
N LEU A 569 -10.57 -8.27 2.74
CA LEU A 569 -10.08 -7.45 1.63
C LEU A 569 -9.84 -6.02 2.12
N PRO A 570 -8.88 -5.30 1.53
CA PRO A 570 -8.68 -3.89 1.84
C PRO A 570 -9.90 -3.08 1.37
N ASP A 571 -10.27 -2.07 2.15
CA ASP A 571 -11.29 -1.11 1.74
C ASP A 571 -10.70 -0.13 0.72
N LEU A 572 -10.94 -0.42 -0.56
CA LEU A 572 -10.60 0.47 -1.68
C LEU A 572 -11.87 1.25 -2.04
N GLU A 573 -12.08 2.39 -1.38
CA GLU A 573 -13.28 3.20 -1.54
C GLU A 573 -13.51 3.61 -3.02
N ASN A 574 -14.79 3.72 -3.40
CA ASN A 574 -15.29 4.55 -4.51
C ASN A 574 -14.52 4.51 -5.86
N GLN A 575 -14.90 3.56 -6.72
CA GLN A 575 -14.31 3.31 -8.06
C GLN A 575 -14.11 4.54 -8.97
N SER A 576 -14.87 5.63 -8.77
CA SER A 576 -14.90 6.78 -9.67
C SER A 576 -13.60 7.60 -9.71
N GLN A 577 -12.83 7.65 -8.61
CA GLN A 577 -11.57 8.42 -8.49
C GLN A 577 -10.38 7.61 -7.95
N ALA A 578 -10.49 6.28 -7.96
CA ALA A 578 -9.48 5.30 -7.57
C ALA A 578 -8.01 5.66 -7.90
N MET A 579 -7.75 6.16 -9.11
CA MET A 579 -6.39 6.50 -9.57
C MET A 579 -5.75 7.70 -8.87
N GLN A 580 -6.55 8.51 -8.19
CA GLN A 580 -6.08 9.68 -7.42
C GLN A 580 -5.95 9.37 -5.94
N GLU A 581 -6.39 8.20 -5.49
CA GLU A 581 -6.33 7.86 -4.07
C GLU A 581 -4.89 7.62 -3.64
N ILE A 582 -4.58 8.11 -2.45
CA ILE A 582 -3.27 7.97 -1.82
C ILE A 582 -3.44 7.35 -0.45
N CYS A 583 -2.45 6.55 -0.07
CA CYS A 583 -2.32 6.02 1.26
C CYS A 583 -1.01 6.46 1.90
N TRP A 584 -1.03 6.55 3.23
CA TRP A 584 0.10 6.98 4.03
C TRP A 584 0.69 5.80 4.78
N ARG A 585 1.99 5.57 4.62
CA ARG A 585 2.74 4.70 5.52
C ARG A 585 3.44 5.55 6.57
N LEU A 586 3.21 5.22 7.84
CA LEU A 586 3.93 5.84 8.96
C LEU A 586 4.97 4.87 9.51
N ASP A 587 6.20 5.33 9.70
CA ASP A 587 7.21 4.58 10.45
C ASP A 587 7.21 5.06 11.91
N LEU A 588 6.89 4.16 12.82
CA LEU A 588 6.50 4.48 14.19
C LEU A 588 7.50 3.91 15.20
N GLN A 589 7.92 4.77 16.13
CA GLN A 589 8.72 4.39 17.31
C GLN A 589 7.81 4.33 18.54
N PRO A 590 7.51 3.15 19.10
CA PRO A 590 6.65 3.04 20.28
C PRO A 590 7.24 3.73 21.50
N LEU A 591 6.37 4.47 22.20
CA LEU A 591 6.63 5.09 23.51
C LEU A 591 5.89 4.35 24.63
N TRP A 592 4.72 3.78 24.30
CA TRP A 592 3.89 3.01 25.20
C TRP A 592 3.09 1.99 24.39
N ALA A 593 2.83 0.81 24.94
CA ALA A 593 2.06 -0.23 24.26
C ALA A 593 1.18 -1.04 25.24
N ASP A 594 0.02 -1.47 24.75
CA ASP A 594 -0.97 -2.30 25.42
C ASP A 594 -0.95 -3.70 24.80
N ALA A 595 -0.56 -4.70 25.58
CA ALA A 595 -0.51 -6.10 25.15
C ALA A 595 -1.75 -6.89 25.60
N LYS A 596 -2.89 -6.22 25.83
CA LYS A 596 -4.17 -6.76 26.35
C LYS A 596 -4.15 -7.09 27.83
N ASN A 597 -3.12 -7.78 28.32
CA ASN A 597 -3.02 -8.26 29.69
C ASN A 597 -2.00 -7.49 30.55
N PHE A 598 -1.29 -6.54 29.95
CA PHE A 598 -0.36 -5.65 30.61
C PHE A 598 -0.01 -4.51 29.64
N THR A 599 0.59 -3.46 30.18
CA THR A 599 1.10 -2.34 29.41
C THR A 599 2.60 -2.20 29.61
N VAL A 600 3.25 -1.57 28.63
CA VAL A 600 4.71 -1.38 28.60
C VAL A 600 4.99 0.07 28.28
N LYS A 601 5.99 0.66 28.94
CA LYS A 601 6.56 1.97 28.60
C LYS A 601 7.95 1.77 28.02
N SER A 602 8.20 2.37 26.87
CA SER A 602 9.54 2.43 26.30
C SER A 602 10.38 3.39 27.14
N GLN A 603 11.62 3.01 27.49
CA GLN A 603 12.54 3.83 28.28
C GLN A 603 13.16 4.96 27.46
#